data_AF-A0AAN5YWL5-F1
#
_entry.id   AF-A0AAN5YWL5-F1
#
_cell.length_a   1.000
_cell.length_b   1.000
_cell.length_c   1.000
_cell.angle_alpha   90.00
_cell.angle_beta   90.00
_cell.angle_gamma   90.00
#
_symmetry.space_group_name_H-M   'P 1'
#
loop_
_entity.id
_entity.type
_entity.pdbx_description
1 polymer ?
#
loop_
_entity_poly.entity_id
_entity_poly.type
_entity_poly.pdbx_seq_one_letter_code
_entity_poly.pdbx_strand_id
1 'polypeptide(L)'
;MVALVLKNRLSTKAIEGAVGNSSAGKAILEALLGHGLQMEITESVVRSAARNFTNGHELINLLLGDGERVRVSQSGTEAIAGLLRPGTARLLFERREGEFTITTRVIEAARGIAAMSWRLLRWIHENYGLEVEITQKAAEIAAGHSTEAPQVLLEQWGHQICITLKVMEAAATSYSVYDTVKMLFDIRPDEVCLSEDFWVAVAGSHHVPEQSVDQLSEYCDCIQVTEDPINAVHKRGPLNKDLLSKILCHNKVRITASGVQAIVTLLDWRPSL
;
A
#
# COMPACT_ATOMS: atom_id res chain seq x y z
N MET A 1 -38.79 -12.65 -18.89
CA MET A 1 -37.88 -13.00 -17.78
C MET A 1 -36.95 -11.85 -17.36
N VAL A 2 -36.37 -11.08 -18.30
CA VAL A 2 -35.45 -9.95 -17.99
C VAL A 2 -36.10 -8.81 -17.18
N ALA A 3 -37.39 -8.51 -17.40
CA ALA A 3 -38.09 -7.41 -16.69
C ALA A 3 -38.47 -7.72 -15.22
N LEU A 4 -38.48 -8.99 -14.80
CA LEU A 4 -38.81 -9.39 -13.42
C LEU A 4 -37.60 -9.29 -12.48
N VAL A 5 -36.39 -9.48 -13.01
CA VAL A 5 -35.13 -9.38 -12.24
C VAL A 5 -34.88 -7.95 -11.73
N LEU A 6 -35.33 -6.92 -12.46
CA LEU A 6 -35.16 -5.52 -12.05
C LEU A 6 -36.09 -5.09 -10.90
N LYS A 7 -37.24 -5.75 -10.68
CA LYS A 7 -38.21 -5.34 -9.64
C LYS A 7 -37.82 -5.74 -8.22
N ASN A 8 -36.83 -6.63 -8.04
CA ASN A 8 -36.47 -7.16 -6.74
C ASN A 8 -35.03 -6.82 -6.32
N ARG A 9 -34.43 -5.78 -6.92
CA ARG A 9 -33.07 -5.32 -6.62
C ARG A 9 -33.10 -4.07 -5.74
N LEU A 10 -32.41 -4.13 -4.62
CA LEU A 10 -32.27 -3.00 -3.70
C LEU A 10 -31.33 -1.95 -4.31
N SER A 11 -31.66 -0.67 -4.09
CA SER A 11 -30.80 0.43 -4.54
C SER A 11 -29.48 0.46 -3.76
N THR A 12 -28.38 0.82 -4.44
CA THR A 12 -27.06 0.95 -3.83
C THR A 12 -27.07 1.92 -2.63
N LYS A 13 -27.81 3.04 -2.73
CA LYS A 13 -27.95 4.01 -1.63
C LYS A 13 -28.60 3.43 -0.38
N ALA A 14 -29.58 2.53 -0.55
CA ALA A 14 -30.20 1.86 0.59
C ALA A 14 -29.22 0.90 1.27
N ILE A 15 -28.39 0.19 0.49
CA ILE A 15 -27.33 -0.68 1.01
C ILE A 15 -26.28 0.17 1.75
N GLU A 16 -25.81 1.28 1.15
CA GLU A 16 -24.88 2.24 1.76
C GLU A 16 -25.39 2.76 3.11
N GLY A 17 -26.66 3.18 3.15
CA GLY A 17 -27.31 3.63 4.38
C GLY A 17 -27.36 2.54 5.45
N ALA A 18 -27.58 1.28 5.07
CA ALA A 18 -27.60 0.16 5.99
C ALA A 18 -26.20 -0.16 6.53
N VAL A 19 -25.19 -0.31 5.66
CA VAL A 19 -23.81 -0.63 6.07
C VAL A 19 -23.12 0.53 6.81
N GLY A 20 -23.52 1.77 6.52
CA GLY A 20 -23.01 2.97 7.19
C GLY A 20 -23.68 3.27 8.53
N ASN A 21 -24.73 2.53 8.91
CA ASN A 21 -25.48 2.77 10.14
C ASN A 21 -24.88 1.98 11.31
N SER A 22 -24.13 2.66 12.17
CA SER A 22 -23.46 2.09 13.34
C SER A 22 -24.40 1.56 14.42
N SER A 23 -25.66 2.01 14.45
CA SER A 23 -26.61 1.70 15.52
C SER A 23 -27.53 0.53 15.17
N ALA A 24 -28.10 0.52 13.97
CA ALA A 24 -29.11 -0.44 13.54
C ALA A 24 -28.78 -1.14 12.20
N GLY A 25 -27.61 -0.89 11.62
CA GLY A 25 -27.25 -1.39 10.29
C GLY A 25 -27.37 -2.91 10.14
N LYS A 26 -26.99 -3.67 11.18
CA LYS A 26 -27.15 -5.13 11.20
C LYS A 26 -28.61 -5.56 11.06
N ALA A 27 -29.49 -5.05 11.91
CA ALA A 27 -30.91 -5.41 11.88
C ALA A 27 -31.59 -4.99 10.57
N ILE A 28 -31.20 -3.82 10.03
CA ILE A 28 -31.67 -3.36 8.72
C ILE A 28 -31.23 -4.33 7.62
N LEU A 29 -29.96 -4.72 7.57
CA LEU A 29 -29.46 -5.67 6.56
C LEU A 29 -30.10 -7.05 6.68
N GLU A 30 -30.23 -7.60 7.89
CA GLU A 30 -30.87 -8.89 8.13
C GLU A 30 -32.34 -8.87 7.66
N ALA A 31 -33.07 -7.78 7.93
CA ALA A 31 -34.43 -7.61 7.43
C ALA A 31 -34.45 -7.56 5.89
N LEU A 32 -33.58 -6.77 5.26
CA LEU A 32 -33.53 -6.64 3.80
C LEU A 32 -33.19 -7.97 3.11
N LEU A 33 -32.26 -8.75 3.66
CA LEU A 33 -31.94 -10.10 3.18
C LEU A 33 -33.12 -11.06 3.39
N GLY A 34 -33.82 -10.97 4.52
CA GLY A 34 -35.01 -11.77 4.82
C GLY A 34 -36.15 -11.56 3.83
N HIS A 35 -36.26 -10.36 3.23
CA HIS A 35 -37.25 -10.05 2.20
C HIS A 35 -36.86 -10.56 0.80
N GLY A 36 -35.70 -11.22 0.65
CA GLY A 36 -35.25 -11.80 -0.61
C GLY A 36 -34.80 -10.77 -1.65
N LEU A 37 -34.42 -9.57 -1.22
CA LEU A 37 -33.96 -8.50 -2.10
C LEU A 37 -32.55 -8.80 -2.63
N GLN A 38 -32.38 -8.63 -3.95
CA GLN A 38 -31.09 -8.74 -4.61
C GLN A 38 -30.24 -7.51 -4.31
N MET A 39 -28.98 -7.71 -3.95
CA MET A 39 -28.04 -6.65 -3.59
C MET A 39 -26.77 -6.76 -4.44
N GLU A 40 -26.08 -5.64 -4.60
CA GLU A 40 -24.76 -5.62 -5.21
C GLU A 40 -23.81 -4.84 -4.30
N ILE A 41 -22.70 -5.46 -3.92
CA ILE A 41 -21.61 -4.80 -3.21
C ILE A 41 -20.76 -4.07 -4.24
N THR A 42 -20.84 -2.75 -4.24
CA THR A 42 -20.03 -1.84 -5.06
C THR A 42 -18.95 -1.16 -4.20
N GLU A 43 -18.00 -0.47 -4.84
CA GLU A 43 -17.03 0.36 -4.12
C GLU A 43 -17.69 1.33 -3.12
N SER A 44 -18.80 1.98 -3.50
CA SER A 44 -19.47 2.97 -2.65
C SER A 44 -20.10 2.37 -1.39
N VAL A 45 -20.64 1.14 -1.51
CA VAL A 45 -21.11 0.34 -0.37
C VAL A 45 -19.93 0.03 0.56
N VAL A 46 -18.82 -0.44 0.00
CA VAL A 46 -17.62 -0.78 0.79
C VAL A 46 -17.03 0.44 1.48
N ARG A 47 -16.97 1.59 0.79
CA ARG A 47 -16.50 2.85 1.38
C ARG A 47 -17.40 3.33 2.52
N SER A 48 -18.71 3.14 2.39
CA SER A 48 -19.66 3.46 3.46
C SER A 48 -19.46 2.55 4.66
N ALA A 49 -19.24 1.25 4.44
CA ALA A 49 -18.91 0.29 5.48
C ALA A 49 -17.56 0.60 6.15
N ALA A 50 -16.52 0.93 5.39
CA ALA A 50 -15.20 1.27 5.91
C ALA A 50 -15.20 2.51 6.82
N ARG A 51 -16.17 3.42 6.63
CA ARG A 51 -16.37 4.60 7.50
C ARG A 51 -17.19 4.28 8.76
N ASN A 52 -17.80 3.10 8.83
CA ASN A 52 -18.50 2.62 10.01
C ASN A 52 -17.55 1.79 10.88
N PHE A 53 -16.84 2.48 11.77
CA PHE A 53 -15.83 1.87 12.65
C PHE A 53 -16.41 0.93 13.72
N THR A 54 -17.72 0.91 13.92
CA THR A 54 -18.37 0.06 14.92
C THR A 54 -18.53 -1.37 14.44
N ASN A 55 -19.03 -1.57 13.21
CA ASN A 55 -19.34 -2.91 12.68
C ASN A 55 -19.31 -3.01 11.15
N GLY A 56 -18.81 -2.01 10.43
CA GLY A 56 -18.90 -1.99 8.96
C GLY A 56 -18.27 -3.22 8.28
N HIS A 57 -17.13 -3.71 8.79
CA HIS A 57 -16.49 -4.91 8.26
C HIS A 57 -17.35 -6.16 8.48
N GLU A 58 -17.98 -6.29 9.65
CA GLU A 58 -18.89 -7.38 10.00
C GLU A 58 -20.15 -7.35 9.13
N LEU A 59 -20.64 -6.16 8.78
CA LEU A 59 -21.78 -6.01 7.86
C LEU A 59 -21.43 -6.45 6.44
N ILE A 60 -20.22 -6.16 5.95
CA ILE A 60 -19.75 -6.70 4.67
C ILE A 60 -19.60 -8.23 4.76
N ASN A 61 -19.04 -8.77 5.84
CA ASN A 61 -18.94 -10.23 6.03
C ASN A 61 -20.30 -10.93 6.01
N LEU A 62 -21.34 -10.28 6.57
CA LEU A 62 -22.72 -10.75 6.53
C LEU A 62 -23.26 -10.78 5.10
N LEU A 63 -23.06 -9.72 4.32
CA LEU A 63 -23.45 -9.67 2.90
C LEU A 63 -22.71 -10.72 2.04
N LEU A 64 -21.43 -10.96 2.32
CA LEU A 64 -20.66 -11.99 1.63
C LEU A 64 -21.17 -13.41 1.91
N GLY A 65 -21.89 -13.62 3.02
CA GLY A 65 -22.47 -14.92 3.38
C GLY A 65 -23.70 -15.34 2.56
N ASP A 66 -24.36 -14.42 1.87
CA ASP A 66 -25.56 -14.70 1.07
C ASP A 66 -25.25 -14.59 -0.44
N GLY A 67 -24.57 -15.61 -0.98
CA GLY A 67 -24.14 -15.65 -2.39
C GLY A 67 -25.25 -15.74 -3.43
N GLU A 68 -26.46 -16.18 -3.04
CA GLU A 68 -27.59 -16.27 -3.97
C GLU A 68 -28.24 -14.91 -4.26
N ARG A 69 -28.18 -13.99 -3.28
CA ARG A 69 -28.89 -12.70 -3.33
C ARG A 69 -27.98 -11.51 -3.41
N VAL A 70 -26.78 -11.63 -2.87
CA VAL A 70 -25.77 -10.59 -2.96
C VAL A 70 -24.88 -10.95 -4.13
N ARG A 71 -24.49 -9.98 -4.95
CA ARG A 71 -23.36 -10.10 -5.90
C ARG A 71 -22.26 -9.14 -5.50
N VAL A 72 -21.02 -9.46 -5.82
CA VAL A 72 -19.90 -8.53 -5.63
C VAL A 72 -19.47 -8.00 -6.99
N SER A 73 -19.44 -6.69 -7.16
CA SER A 73 -18.91 -6.10 -8.39
C SER A 73 -17.38 -6.17 -8.40
N GLN A 74 -16.76 -6.02 -9.57
CA GLN A 74 -15.29 -5.92 -9.65
C GLN A 74 -14.76 -4.74 -8.81
N SER A 75 -15.43 -3.58 -8.85
CA SER A 75 -15.04 -2.42 -8.03
C SER A 75 -15.29 -2.63 -6.54
N GLY A 76 -16.31 -3.41 -6.18
CA GLY A 76 -16.54 -3.87 -4.81
C GLY A 76 -15.41 -4.78 -4.31
N THR A 77 -14.93 -5.69 -5.16
CA THR A 77 -13.79 -6.59 -4.88
C THR A 77 -12.52 -5.78 -4.61
N GLU A 78 -12.17 -4.86 -5.51
CA GLU A 78 -11.03 -3.95 -5.36
C GLU A 78 -11.14 -3.13 -4.07
N ALA A 79 -12.33 -2.60 -3.77
CA ALA A 79 -12.58 -1.83 -2.56
C ALA A 79 -12.51 -2.68 -1.29
N ILE A 80 -12.99 -3.93 -1.30
CA ILE A 80 -12.89 -4.83 -0.15
C ILE A 80 -11.42 -5.11 0.16
N ALA A 81 -10.62 -5.41 -0.86
CA ALA A 81 -9.19 -5.64 -0.70
C ALA A 81 -8.46 -4.38 -0.20
N GLY A 82 -8.91 -3.19 -0.63
CA GLY A 82 -8.25 -1.93 -0.32
C GLY A 82 -8.66 -1.21 0.96
N LEU A 83 -9.92 -1.36 1.37
CA LEU A 83 -10.54 -0.55 2.41
C LEU A 83 -11.05 -1.37 3.59
N LEU A 84 -10.99 -2.71 3.54
CA LEU A 84 -11.40 -3.56 4.65
C LEU A 84 -10.28 -4.47 5.20
N ARG A 85 -10.59 -5.03 6.38
CA ARG A 85 -9.96 -6.19 7.03
C ARG A 85 -9.23 -7.15 6.05
N PRO A 86 -7.94 -7.54 6.16
CA PRO A 86 -7.43 -8.68 5.37
C PRO A 86 -8.27 -9.95 5.54
N GLY A 87 -8.87 -10.16 6.71
CA GLY A 87 -9.84 -11.24 6.95
C GLY A 87 -11.13 -11.11 6.15
N THR A 88 -11.61 -9.90 5.87
CA THR A 88 -12.79 -9.68 5.01
C THR A 88 -12.47 -9.92 3.54
N ALA A 89 -11.30 -9.48 3.07
CA ALA A 89 -10.81 -9.82 1.73
C ALA A 89 -10.67 -11.33 1.56
N ARG A 90 -10.09 -12.03 2.54
CA ARG A 90 -10.02 -13.50 2.55
C ARG A 90 -11.39 -14.17 2.47
N LEU A 91 -12.37 -13.69 3.26
CA LEU A 91 -13.74 -14.22 3.21
C LEU A 91 -14.41 -14.01 1.85
N LEU A 92 -14.12 -12.90 1.17
CA LEU A 92 -14.58 -12.67 -0.20
C LEU A 92 -14.03 -13.77 -1.12
N PHE A 93 -12.72 -14.02 -1.07
CA PHE A 93 -12.11 -15.04 -1.93
C PHE A 93 -12.60 -16.46 -1.62
N GLU A 94 -12.73 -16.83 -0.34
CA GLU A 94 -13.17 -18.16 0.08
C GLU A 94 -14.65 -18.45 -0.23
N ARG A 95 -15.53 -17.43 -0.20
CA ARG A 95 -16.97 -17.64 -0.36
C ARG A 95 -17.50 -17.35 -1.76
N ARG A 96 -16.78 -16.54 -2.54
CA ARG A 96 -17.28 -15.94 -3.78
C ARG A 96 -16.38 -16.23 -4.96
N GLU A 97 -15.73 -17.39 -4.94
CA GLU A 97 -14.89 -17.88 -6.02
C GLU A 97 -15.67 -17.86 -7.35
N GLY A 98 -15.04 -17.34 -8.41
CA GLY A 98 -15.63 -17.23 -9.75
C GLY A 98 -16.55 -16.02 -9.97
N GLU A 99 -16.87 -15.21 -8.96
CA GLU A 99 -17.67 -13.99 -9.15
C GLU A 99 -16.87 -12.77 -9.60
N PHE A 100 -15.55 -12.81 -9.42
CA PHE A 100 -14.64 -11.72 -9.76
C PHE A 100 -13.35 -12.28 -10.34
N THR A 101 -12.57 -11.41 -10.98
CA THR A 101 -11.23 -11.73 -11.45
C THR A 101 -10.22 -11.08 -10.51
N ILE A 102 -9.23 -11.84 -10.05
CA ILE A 102 -8.08 -11.26 -9.34
C ILE A 102 -7.25 -10.53 -10.37
N THR A 103 -7.42 -9.21 -10.42
CA THR A 103 -6.63 -8.33 -11.28
C THR A 103 -5.52 -7.68 -10.47
N THR A 104 -4.55 -7.11 -11.17
CA THR A 104 -3.53 -6.28 -10.52
C THR A 104 -4.14 -5.15 -9.69
N ARG A 105 -5.31 -4.62 -10.07
CA ARG A 105 -5.98 -3.57 -9.31
C ARG A 105 -6.44 -4.02 -7.93
N VAL A 106 -6.80 -5.29 -7.75
CA VAL A 106 -7.14 -5.85 -6.43
C VAL A 106 -5.91 -5.79 -5.51
N ILE A 107 -4.73 -6.03 -6.09
CA ILE A 107 -3.45 -6.03 -5.40
C ILE A 107 -2.98 -4.59 -5.11
N GLU A 108 -3.13 -3.68 -6.08
CA GLU A 108 -2.82 -2.25 -5.91
C GLU A 108 -3.78 -1.54 -4.94
N ALA A 109 -5.06 -1.91 -4.94
CA ALA A 109 -6.08 -1.29 -4.09
C ALA A 109 -5.81 -1.56 -2.60
N ALA A 110 -5.16 -2.68 -2.25
CA ALA A 110 -4.75 -3.07 -0.90
C ALA A 110 -3.84 -2.04 -0.18
N ARG A 111 -3.44 -0.95 -0.84
CA ARG A 111 -2.67 0.21 -0.34
C ARG A 111 -3.16 0.83 0.99
N GLY A 112 -4.42 0.63 1.38
CA GLY A 112 -5.03 1.35 2.50
C GLY A 112 -4.93 0.70 3.88
N ILE A 113 -4.72 -0.63 3.98
CA ILE A 113 -4.81 -1.35 5.26
C ILE A 113 -3.62 -2.28 5.39
N ALA A 114 -2.66 -1.91 6.26
CA ALA A 114 -1.45 -2.69 6.52
C ALA A 114 -0.87 -3.28 5.22
N ALA A 115 -0.68 -2.38 4.25
CA ALA A 115 -0.91 -2.63 2.84
C ALA A 115 -0.03 -3.73 2.31
N MET A 116 -0.73 -4.78 1.88
CA MET A 116 -0.23 -6.11 1.65
C MET A 116 0.16 -6.81 2.94
N SER A 117 -0.83 -7.32 3.69
CA SER A 117 -0.49 -8.46 4.54
C SER A 117 0.07 -9.51 3.59
N TRP A 118 1.38 -9.74 3.65
CA TRP A 118 2.10 -10.76 2.90
C TRP A 118 1.37 -12.13 2.96
N ARG A 119 0.55 -12.35 4.00
CA ARG A 119 -0.38 -13.46 4.15
C ARG A 119 -1.44 -13.52 3.06
N LEU A 120 -2.04 -12.39 2.67
CA LEU A 120 -3.00 -12.33 1.58
C LEU A 120 -2.33 -12.60 0.23
N LEU A 121 -1.15 -12.04 -0.02
CA LEU A 121 -0.37 -12.39 -1.22
C LEU A 121 -0.07 -13.88 -1.28
N ARG A 122 0.46 -14.44 -0.19
CA ARG A 122 0.76 -15.87 -0.12
C ARG A 122 -0.48 -16.71 -0.38
N TRP A 123 -1.61 -16.34 0.21
CA TRP A 123 -2.87 -17.04 -0.01
C TRP A 123 -3.36 -16.92 -1.46
N ILE A 124 -3.29 -15.72 -2.08
CA ILE A 124 -3.65 -15.54 -3.49
C ILE A 124 -2.74 -16.40 -4.38
N HIS A 125 -1.44 -16.46 -4.08
CA HIS A 125 -0.52 -17.32 -4.80
C HIS A 125 -0.89 -18.81 -4.66
N GLU A 126 -1.13 -19.28 -3.44
CA GLU A 126 -1.46 -20.68 -3.15
C GLU A 126 -2.74 -21.15 -3.85
N ASN A 127 -3.72 -20.25 -4.05
CA ASN A 127 -5.03 -20.61 -4.60
C ASN A 127 -5.22 -20.21 -6.08
N TYR A 128 -4.49 -19.21 -6.58
CA TYR A 128 -4.70 -18.63 -7.93
C TYR A 128 -3.38 -18.39 -8.71
N GLY A 129 -2.23 -18.79 -8.16
CA GLY A 129 -0.92 -18.17 -8.41
C GLY A 129 -0.46 -17.92 -9.85
N LEU A 130 -0.78 -18.80 -10.81
CA LEU A 130 -0.33 -18.63 -12.20
C LEU A 130 -1.24 -17.74 -13.05
N GLU A 131 -2.48 -17.49 -12.63
CA GLU A 131 -3.43 -16.67 -13.40
C GLU A 131 -3.36 -15.18 -13.04
N VAL A 132 -2.59 -14.83 -12.02
CA VAL A 132 -2.51 -13.46 -11.50
C VAL A 132 -1.32 -12.72 -12.10
N GLU A 133 -1.62 -11.65 -12.84
CA GLU A 133 -0.62 -10.71 -13.34
C GLU A 133 -0.28 -9.65 -12.28
N ILE A 134 1.01 -9.56 -11.92
CA ILE A 134 1.56 -8.55 -11.01
C ILE A 134 2.25 -7.46 -11.82
N THR A 135 1.94 -6.19 -11.52
CA THR A 135 2.59 -5.04 -12.14
C THR A 135 3.79 -4.59 -11.35
N GLN A 136 4.68 -3.86 -12.03
CA GLN A 136 5.74 -3.10 -11.38
C GLN A 136 5.20 -2.15 -10.30
N LYS A 137 3.99 -1.60 -10.50
CA LYS A 137 3.36 -0.68 -9.55
C LYS A 137 2.98 -1.38 -8.24
N ALA A 138 2.56 -2.64 -8.29
CA ALA A 138 2.33 -3.44 -7.08
C ALA A 138 3.62 -3.64 -6.27
N ALA A 139 4.75 -3.88 -6.93
CA ALA A 139 6.06 -3.97 -6.27
C ALA A 139 6.48 -2.64 -5.62
N GLU A 140 6.29 -1.51 -6.31
CA GLU A 140 6.54 -0.17 -5.74
C GLU A 140 5.72 0.08 -4.47
N ILE A 141 4.42 -0.23 -4.51
CA ILE A 141 3.52 -0.04 -3.36
C ILE A 141 3.97 -0.93 -2.20
N ALA A 142 4.24 -2.22 -2.46
CA ALA A 142 4.64 -3.16 -1.42
C ALA A 142 5.90 -2.71 -0.68
N ALA A 143 6.92 -2.24 -1.42
CA ALA A 143 8.20 -1.81 -0.86
C ALA A 143 8.09 -0.61 0.09
N GLY A 144 7.15 0.30 -0.14
CA GLY A 144 6.94 1.47 0.74
C GLY A 144 6.23 1.16 2.05
N HIS A 145 5.56 0.00 2.18
CA HIS A 145 4.65 -0.27 3.30
C HIS A 145 5.09 -1.40 4.24
N SER A 146 5.85 -2.39 3.76
CA SER A 146 6.37 -3.49 4.60
C SER A 146 7.58 -4.16 3.96
N THR A 147 8.33 -4.92 4.74
CA THR A 147 9.46 -5.73 4.24
C THR A 147 8.98 -7.06 3.66
N GLU A 148 7.94 -7.66 4.23
CA GLU A 148 7.49 -9.01 3.85
C GLU A 148 6.70 -9.04 2.55
N ALA A 149 5.97 -7.96 2.21
CA ALA A 149 5.20 -7.89 0.98
C ALA A 149 6.07 -7.94 -0.29
N PRO A 150 7.09 -7.08 -0.47
CA PRO A 150 7.97 -7.16 -1.64
C PRO A 150 8.75 -8.48 -1.66
N GLN A 151 9.10 -9.05 -0.50
CA GLN A 151 9.70 -10.40 -0.43
C GLN A 151 8.80 -11.46 -1.08
N VAL A 152 7.54 -11.56 -0.65
CA VAL A 152 6.59 -12.54 -1.23
C VAL A 152 6.37 -12.28 -2.73
N LEU A 153 6.29 -11.00 -3.15
CA LEU A 153 6.15 -10.68 -4.57
C LEU A 153 7.34 -11.17 -5.40
N LEU A 154 8.56 -10.97 -4.91
CA LEU A 154 9.78 -11.38 -5.61
C LEU A 154 9.96 -12.90 -5.61
N GLU A 155 9.62 -13.57 -4.51
CA GLU A 155 9.72 -15.03 -4.39
C GLU A 155 8.71 -15.76 -5.29
N GLN A 156 7.46 -15.28 -5.35
CA GLN A 156 6.37 -15.98 -6.03
C GLN A 156 6.13 -15.48 -7.47
N TRP A 157 6.21 -14.17 -7.70
CA TRP A 157 5.97 -13.54 -9.01
C TRP A 157 7.20 -12.85 -9.58
N GLY A 158 8.39 -13.24 -9.12
CA GLY A 158 9.63 -12.61 -9.50
C GLY A 158 9.89 -12.55 -11.01
N HIS A 159 9.33 -13.45 -11.80
CA HIS A 159 9.46 -13.45 -13.25
C HIS A 159 8.72 -12.28 -13.95
N GLN A 160 7.78 -11.61 -13.26
CA GLN A 160 6.96 -10.52 -13.83
C GLN A 160 7.43 -9.12 -13.40
N ILE A 161 8.24 -9.03 -12.35
CA ILE A 161 8.66 -7.77 -11.73
C ILE A 161 10.17 -7.72 -11.51
N CYS A 162 10.71 -6.50 -11.48
CA CYS A 162 12.11 -6.24 -11.15
C CYS A 162 12.21 -5.24 -9.99
N ILE A 163 13.35 -5.23 -9.32
CA ILE A 163 13.70 -4.16 -8.39
C ILE A 163 14.15 -2.97 -9.24
N THR A 164 13.27 -1.98 -9.38
CA THR A 164 13.54 -0.77 -10.16
C THR A 164 13.88 0.39 -9.22
N LEU A 165 14.41 1.50 -9.78
CA LEU A 165 14.67 2.72 -9.01
C LEU A 165 13.43 3.19 -8.25
N LYS A 166 12.22 3.09 -8.84
CA LYS A 166 10.97 3.43 -8.16
C LYS A 166 10.63 2.52 -6.98
N VAL A 167 10.98 1.23 -7.06
CA VAL A 167 10.82 0.29 -5.92
C VAL A 167 11.77 0.69 -4.81
N MET A 168 13.01 1.06 -5.15
CA MET A 168 14.00 1.53 -4.18
C MET A 168 13.58 2.86 -3.55
N GLU A 169 13.12 3.84 -4.31
CA GLU A 169 12.57 5.10 -3.81
C GLU A 169 11.38 4.88 -2.87
N ALA A 170 10.50 3.92 -3.18
CA ALA A 170 9.42 3.56 -2.27
C ALA A 170 9.97 2.94 -0.97
N ALA A 171 10.92 1.99 -1.06
CA ALA A 171 11.58 1.38 0.09
C ALA A 171 12.27 2.41 1.00
N ALA A 172 12.85 3.46 0.42
CA ALA A 172 13.48 4.57 1.14
C ALA A 172 12.52 5.28 2.11
N THR A 173 11.21 5.24 1.83
CA THR A 173 10.18 5.87 2.67
C THR A 173 9.56 4.91 3.68
N SER A 174 9.94 3.63 3.67
CA SER A 174 9.41 2.63 4.60
C SER A 174 9.92 2.82 6.03
N TYR A 175 9.13 2.40 7.01
CA TYR A 175 9.51 2.44 8.44
C TYR A 175 10.74 1.57 8.75
N SER A 176 10.96 0.52 7.96
CA SER A 176 12.05 -0.44 8.10
C SER A 176 12.97 -0.41 6.87
N VAL A 177 13.39 0.79 6.45
CA VAL A 177 14.17 0.99 5.21
C VAL A 177 15.38 0.06 5.12
N TYR A 178 16.14 -0.10 6.21
CA TYR A 178 17.31 -0.96 6.22
C TYR A 178 16.94 -2.43 5.97
N ASP A 179 15.96 -2.97 6.71
CA ASP A 179 15.55 -4.37 6.57
C ASP A 179 14.97 -4.64 5.18
N THR A 180 14.21 -3.68 4.64
CA THR A 180 13.66 -3.77 3.28
C THR A 180 14.76 -3.77 2.23
N VAL A 181 15.70 -2.82 2.28
CA VAL A 181 16.82 -2.76 1.32
C VAL A 181 17.71 -3.99 1.43
N LYS A 182 18.02 -4.44 2.65
CA LYS A 182 18.78 -5.67 2.90
C LYS A 182 18.10 -6.87 2.27
N MET A 183 16.80 -7.06 2.53
CA MET A 183 16.03 -8.17 1.95
C MET A 183 16.02 -8.11 0.41
N LEU A 184 15.79 -6.92 -0.16
CA LEU A 184 15.83 -6.73 -1.62
C LEU A 184 17.19 -7.11 -2.21
N PHE A 185 18.28 -6.73 -1.53
CA PHE A 185 19.64 -7.07 -1.92
C PHE A 185 19.93 -8.57 -1.78
N ASP A 186 19.48 -9.21 -0.70
CA ASP A 186 19.65 -10.65 -0.46
C ASP A 186 18.95 -11.49 -1.55
N ILE A 187 17.82 -11.01 -2.10
CA ILE A 187 17.08 -11.72 -3.17
C ILE A 187 17.68 -11.41 -4.54
N ARG A 188 17.98 -10.14 -4.87
CA ARG A 188 18.49 -9.73 -6.19
C ARG A 188 19.54 -8.62 -6.08
N PRO A 189 20.79 -8.97 -5.74
CA PRO A 189 21.83 -7.96 -5.51
C PRO A 189 22.12 -7.12 -6.75
N ASP A 190 22.04 -7.71 -7.94
CA ASP A 190 22.34 -7.04 -9.22
C ASP A 190 21.29 -6.00 -9.64
N GLU A 191 20.07 -6.06 -9.08
CA GLU A 191 18.98 -5.13 -9.39
C GLU A 191 18.89 -3.97 -8.38
N VAL A 192 19.57 -4.07 -7.24
CA VAL A 192 19.52 -3.05 -6.17
C VAL A 192 20.47 -1.90 -6.48
N CYS A 193 19.91 -0.69 -6.50
CA CYS A 193 20.66 0.54 -6.70
C CYS A 193 20.17 1.63 -5.75
N LEU A 194 21.07 2.16 -4.91
CA LEU A 194 20.80 3.33 -4.07
C LEU A 194 21.09 4.60 -4.87
N SER A 195 20.13 4.99 -5.72
CA SER A 195 20.22 6.18 -6.57
C SER A 195 20.22 7.48 -5.77
N GLU A 196 20.46 8.60 -6.45
CA GLU A 196 20.25 9.93 -5.88
C GLU A 196 18.80 10.10 -5.36
N ASP A 197 17.81 9.73 -6.18
CA ASP A 197 16.39 9.81 -5.80
C ASP A 197 16.05 8.96 -4.57
N PHE A 198 16.72 7.82 -4.39
CA PHE A 198 16.63 7.03 -3.16
C PHE A 198 17.09 7.84 -1.93
N TRP A 199 18.24 8.51 -2.02
CA TRP A 199 18.77 9.34 -0.93
C TRP A 199 17.94 10.61 -0.70
N VAL A 200 17.38 11.20 -1.75
CA VAL A 200 16.40 12.30 -1.65
C VAL A 200 15.16 11.83 -0.86
N ALA A 201 14.65 10.64 -1.16
CA ALA A 201 13.51 10.06 -0.45
C ALA A 201 13.82 9.73 1.02
N VAL A 202 15.01 9.17 1.31
CA VAL A 202 15.50 8.97 2.69
C VAL A 202 15.57 10.29 3.45
N ALA A 203 16.18 11.31 2.84
CA ALA A 203 16.33 12.64 3.44
C ALA A 203 14.98 13.31 3.75
N GLY A 204 14.01 13.16 2.85
CA GLY A 204 12.65 13.72 3.00
C GLY A 204 11.72 12.92 3.92
N SER A 205 12.02 11.65 4.23
CA SER A 205 11.13 10.80 5.02
C SER A 205 11.18 11.10 6.52
N HIS A 206 10.02 11.29 7.16
CA HIS A 206 9.93 11.48 8.61
C HIS A 206 10.25 10.23 9.43
N HIS A 207 10.26 9.05 8.80
CA HIS A 207 10.29 7.75 9.47
C HIS A 207 11.65 7.05 9.43
N VAL A 208 12.63 7.59 8.69
CA VAL A 208 13.97 6.99 8.59
C VAL A 208 14.87 7.50 9.72
N PRO A 209 15.42 6.59 10.57
CA PRO A 209 16.41 6.96 11.56
C PRO A 209 17.79 7.17 10.92
N GLU A 210 18.56 8.11 11.44
CA GLU A 210 19.91 8.46 10.97
C GLU A 210 20.91 7.29 10.95
N GLN A 211 20.75 6.32 11.85
CA GLN A 211 21.57 5.12 11.92
C GLN A 211 21.45 4.25 10.67
N SER A 212 20.32 4.35 9.96
CA SER A 212 20.12 3.63 8.70
C SER A 212 21.13 4.06 7.63
N VAL A 213 21.67 5.29 7.70
CA VAL A 213 22.65 5.78 6.70
C VAL A 213 23.91 4.93 6.70
N ASP A 214 24.45 4.60 7.88
CA ASP A 214 25.67 3.79 7.99
C ASP A 214 25.42 2.40 7.40
N GLN A 215 24.28 1.80 7.72
CA GLN A 215 23.93 0.46 7.28
C GLN A 215 23.60 0.41 5.78
N LEU A 216 22.88 1.40 5.26
CA LEU A 216 22.56 1.51 3.84
C LEU A 216 23.83 1.77 3.00
N SER A 217 24.84 2.42 3.58
CA SER A 217 26.12 2.64 2.92
C SER A 217 26.86 1.35 2.59
N GLU A 218 26.51 0.20 3.18
CA GLU A 218 27.07 -1.10 2.82
C GLU A 218 26.68 -1.51 1.39
N TYR A 219 25.53 -1.04 0.90
CA TYR A 219 24.97 -1.37 -0.41
C TYR A 219 25.28 -0.33 -1.49
N CYS A 220 26.17 0.63 -1.21
CA CYS A 220 26.64 1.57 -2.21
C CYS A 220 28.12 1.91 -2.05
N ASP A 221 28.79 2.20 -3.16
CA ASP A 221 30.19 2.65 -3.15
C ASP A 221 30.30 4.14 -2.79
N CYS A 222 29.31 4.93 -3.19
CA CYS A 222 29.30 6.37 -3.04
C CYS A 222 27.89 6.89 -2.78
N ILE A 223 27.76 7.80 -1.82
CA ILE A 223 26.55 8.58 -1.59
C ILE A 223 26.78 9.94 -2.25
N GLN A 224 26.11 10.18 -3.38
CA GLN A 224 26.17 11.48 -4.04
C GLN A 224 25.23 12.47 -3.35
N VAL A 225 25.78 13.57 -2.86
CA VAL A 225 25.01 14.65 -2.24
C VAL A 225 25.03 15.85 -3.18
N THR A 226 23.92 16.01 -3.89
CA THR A 226 23.60 17.17 -4.69
C THR A 226 22.76 18.15 -3.86
N GLU A 227 22.17 19.15 -4.52
CA GLU A 227 21.24 20.08 -3.90
C GLU A 227 19.93 19.40 -3.42
N ASP A 228 19.46 18.37 -4.12
CA ASP A 228 18.12 17.81 -3.89
C ASP A 228 17.95 17.10 -2.53
N PRO A 229 18.89 16.24 -2.08
CA PRO A 229 18.83 15.67 -0.73
C PRO A 229 18.87 16.74 0.36
N ILE A 230 19.62 17.83 0.16
CA ILE A 230 19.73 18.93 1.13
C ILE A 230 18.40 19.68 1.22
N ASN A 231 17.81 20.01 0.07
CA ASN A 231 16.50 20.64 -0.01
C ASN A 231 15.39 19.76 0.60
N ALA A 232 15.49 18.43 0.44
CA ALA A 232 14.58 17.48 1.05
C ALA A 232 14.67 17.50 2.59
N VAL A 233 15.88 17.52 3.17
CA VAL A 233 16.03 17.70 4.63
C VAL A 233 15.49 19.06 5.07
N HIS A 234 15.74 20.13 4.31
CA HIS A 234 15.28 21.48 4.67
C HIS A 234 13.76 21.57 4.79
N LYS A 235 13.03 21.01 3.81
CA LYS A 235 11.55 20.96 3.81
C LYS A 235 10.97 20.22 5.03
N ARG A 236 11.74 19.31 5.63
CA ARG A 236 11.36 18.52 6.81
C ARG A 236 11.39 19.32 8.13
N GLY A 237 12.03 20.49 8.14
CA GLY A 237 12.10 21.39 9.30
C GLY A 237 13.38 21.26 10.16
N PRO A 238 13.59 22.15 11.15
CA PRO A 238 14.86 22.37 11.86
C PRO A 238 15.33 21.23 12.77
N LEU A 239 14.52 20.17 12.95
CA LEU A 239 14.74 19.07 13.89
C LEU A 239 15.69 17.98 13.38
N ASN A 240 16.24 18.06 12.16
CA ASN A 240 17.05 16.97 11.61
C ASN A 240 18.40 17.39 11.03
N LYS A 241 19.09 18.29 11.74
CA LYS A 241 20.53 18.49 11.54
C LYS A 241 21.30 17.18 11.69
N ASP A 242 20.81 16.23 12.47
CA ASP A 242 21.50 14.98 12.78
C ASP A 242 21.57 14.04 11.58
N LEU A 243 20.47 13.82 10.83
CA LEU A 243 20.51 13.04 9.59
C LEU A 243 21.38 13.69 8.52
N LEU A 244 21.24 15.01 8.30
CA LEU A 244 22.07 15.71 7.32
C LEU A 244 23.55 15.68 7.73
N SER A 245 23.86 15.91 9.01
CA SER A 245 25.23 15.83 9.52
C SER A 245 25.77 14.41 9.37
N LYS A 246 24.95 13.39 9.63
CA LYS A 246 25.33 11.98 9.49
C LYS A 246 25.65 11.63 8.04
N ILE A 247 24.82 12.07 7.09
CA ILE A 247 25.09 11.93 5.66
C ILE A 247 26.38 12.69 5.30
N LEU A 248 26.49 13.99 5.59
CA LEU A 248 27.64 14.79 5.19
C LEU A 248 28.98 14.34 5.79
N CYS A 249 28.97 13.76 6.99
CA CYS A 249 30.16 13.24 7.67
C CYS A 249 30.49 11.79 7.29
N HIS A 250 29.70 11.12 6.46
CA HIS A 250 29.94 9.73 6.10
C HIS A 250 31.12 9.61 5.11
N ASN A 251 31.98 8.60 5.29
CA ASN A 251 33.24 8.45 4.55
C ASN A 251 33.07 8.15 3.05
N LYS A 252 31.89 7.66 2.64
CA LYS A 252 31.52 7.38 1.25
C LYS A 252 30.83 8.54 0.53
N VAL A 253 30.78 9.74 1.13
CA VAL A 253 30.05 10.87 0.54
C VAL A 253 30.89 11.62 -0.46
N ARG A 254 30.26 11.93 -1.60
CA ARG A 254 30.78 12.89 -2.57
C ARG A 254 29.77 14.02 -2.72
N ILE A 255 30.16 15.21 -2.24
CA ILE A 255 29.35 16.42 -2.35
C ILE A 255 29.66 17.09 -3.70
N THR A 256 28.64 17.40 -4.49
CA THR A 256 28.80 18.13 -5.76
C THR A 256 28.88 19.64 -5.51
N ALA A 257 29.25 20.41 -6.54
CA ALA A 257 29.26 21.88 -6.44
C ALA A 257 27.86 22.45 -6.09
N SER A 258 26.78 21.87 -6.65
CA SER A 258 25.41 22.25 -6.30
C SER A 258 25.08 21.89 -4.85
N GLY A 259 25.54 20.73 -4.36
CA GLY A 259 25.39 20.36 -2.95
C GLY A 259 26.07 21.34 -1.99
N VAL A 260 27.31 21.75 -2.29
CA VAL A 260 28.02 22.76 -1.49
C VAL A 260 27.23 24.08 -1.46
N GLN A 261 26.74 24.55 -2.60
CA GLN A 261 25.96 25.80 -2.68
C GLN A 261 24.67 25.72 -1.85
N ALA A 262 23.98 24.58 -1.88
CA ALA A 262 22.77 24.35 -1.09
C ALA A 262 23.05 24.32 0.42
N ILE A 263 24.15 23.70 0.86
CA ILE A 263 24.59 23.73 2.27
C ILE A 263 24.85 25.16 2.74
N VAL A 264 25.59 25.95 1.94
CA VAL A 264 25.88 27.36 2.27
C VAL A 264 24.60 28.16 2.42
N THR A 265 23.68 28.02 1.47
CA THR A 265 22.37 28.70 1.50
C THR A 265 21.56 28.32 2.75
N LEU A 266 21.61 27.05 3.15
CA LEU A 266 20.93 26.55 4.35
C LEU A 266 21.54 27.08 5.65
N LEU A 267 22.86 27.32 5.69
CA LEU A 267 23.58 27.89 6.83
C LEU A 267 23.40 29.41 6.94
N ASP A 268 23.28 30.11 5.81
CA ASP A 268 23.06 31.57 5.76
C ASP A 268 21.59 31.97 6.02
N TRP A 269 20.68 31.00 6.01
CA TRP A 269 19.24 31.22 6.24
C TRP A 269 18.94 31.63 7.69
N ARG A 270 18.40 32.84 7.87
CA ARG A 270 17.81 33.31 9.14
C ARG A 270 16.29 33.21 9.05
N PRO A 271 15.60 32.60 10.03
CA PRO A 271 14.13 32.58 10.03
C PRO A 271 13.61 34.01 10.16
N SER A 272 12.69 34.39 9.28
CA SER A 272 11.89 35.61 9.42
C SER A 272 11.09 35.51 10.72
N LEU A 273 11.29 36.47 11.63
CA LEU A 273 10.51 36.65 12.86
C LEU A 273 9.03 36.87 12.58
#